data_AF-A0A5E4KQ09-F1
#
_entry.id   AF-A0A5E4KQ09-F1
#
_cell.length_a   1.000
_cell.length_b   1.000
_cell.length_c   1.000
_cell.angle_alpha   90.00
_cell.angle_beta   90.00
_cell.angle_gamma   90.00
#
_symmetry.space_group_name_H-M   'P 1'
#
loop_
_entity.id
_entity.type
_entity.pdbx_description
1 polymer ?
#
loop_
_entity_poly.entity_id
_entity_poly.type
_entity_poly.pdbx_seq_one_letter_code
_entity_poly.pdbx_strand_id
1 'polypeptide(L)'
;MENQNIISIIKSRFDEIGNPARIPLIRGGNTFKAEVSADGIFVDNLGNQPFLPWNVFTEAISILKVNGGRAKKGDAMNSKLGEKKLPLNSVEGHIAEKVYGYKNGAYVFRRITPIACILIWAKICQHKPGELILSGESKSELHK
;
A
#
# COMPACT_ATOMS: atom_id res chain seq x y z
N MET A 1 -18.99 -3.45 3.05
CA MET A 1 -19.12 -3.33 1.59
C MET A 1 -17.98 -2.54 0.94
N GLU A 2 -17.36 -1.55 1.58
CA GLU A 2 -16.25 -0.77 0.98
C GLU A 2 -14.91 -1.53 0.79
N ASN A 3 -14.56 -2.49 1.64
CA ASN A 3 -13.27 -3.20 1.54
C ASN A 3 -13.16 -4.08 0.28
N GLN A 4 -14.28 -4.64 -0.20
CA GLN A 4 -14.28 -5.44 -1.43
C GLN A 4 -13.97 -4.59 -2.66
N ASN A 5 -14.26 -3.28 -2.62
CA ASN A 5 -14.02 -2.36 -3.72
C ASN A 5 -12.51 -2.13 -3.98
N ILE A 6 -11.70 -2.00 -2.92
CA ILE A 6 -10.25 -1.77 -3.09
C ILE A 6 -9.55 -2.99 -3.70
N ILE A 7 -9.88 -4.19 -3.22
CA ILE A 7 -9.30 -5.42 -3.75
C ILE A 7 -9.74 -5.63 -5.20
N SER A 8 -11.01 -5.35 -5.54
CA SER A 8 -11.48 -5.46 -6.92
C SER A 8 -10.78 -4.46 -7.84
N ILE A 9 -10.58 -3.20 -7.43
CA ILE A 9 -9.84 -2.21 -8.24
C ILE A 9 -8.42 -2.70 -8.52
N ILE A 10 -7.72 -3.23 -7.50
CA ILE A 10 -6.36 -3.76 -7.71
C ILE A 10 -6.40 -4.96 -8.66
N LYS A 11 -7.31 -5.92 -8.46
CA LYS A 11 -7.44 -7.09 -9.33
C LYS A 11 -7.76 -6.70 -10.78
N SER A 12 -8.73 -5.83 -11.00
CA SER A 12 -9.07 -5.31 -12.33
C SER A 12 -7.87 -4.62 -12.99
N ARG A 13 -7.02 -3.93 -12.21
CA ARG A 13 -5.79 -3.35 -12.75
C ARG A 13 -4.80 -4.40 -13.25
N PHE A 14 -4.69 -5.54 -12.55
CA PHE A 14 -3.91 -6.67 -13.02
C PHE A 14 -4.54 -7.34 -14.25
N ASP A 15 -5.87 -7.45 -14.30
CA ASP A 15 -6.56 -8.00 -15.48
C ASP A 15 -6.37 -7.13 -16.72
N GLU A 16 -6.37 -5.80 -16.56
CA GLU A 16 -6.15 -4.83 -17.64
C GLU A 16 -4.71 -4.83 -18.19
N ILE A 17 -3.71 -4.90 -17.31
CA ILE A 17 -2.30 -4.68 -17.68
C ILE A 17 -1.53 -6.00 -17.84
N GLY A 18 -1.95 -7.05 -17.15
CA GLY A 18 -1.32 -8.37 -17.11
C GLY A 18 -1.00 -8.82 -15.69
N ASN A 19 -1.09 -10.14 -15.47
CA ASN A 19 -0.69 -10.80 -14.24
C ASN A 19 0.27 -11.96 -14.59
N PRO A 20 1.56 -11.88 -14.24
CA PRO A 20 2.20 -10.87 -13.41
C PRO A 20 2.40 -9.51 -14.08
N ALA A 21 2.35 -8.44 -13.29
CA ALA A 21 2.59 -7.06 -13.73
C ALA A 21 4.00 -6.57 -13.35
N ARG A 22 4.55 -5.65 -14.16
CA ARG A 22 5.71 -4.83 -13.78
C ARG A 22 5.23 -3.49 -13.23
N ILE A 23 5.41 -3.29 -11.92
CA ILE A 23 4.95 -2.08 -11.24
C ILE A 23 6.11 -1.09 -11.13
N PRO A 24 5.94 0.17 -11.59
CA PRO A 24 6.99 1.17 -11.49
C PRO A 24 7.24 1.57 -10.04
N LEU A 25 8.52 1.68 -9.68
CA LEU A 25 8.92 2.35 -8.47
C LEU A 25 8.69 3.85 -8.62
N ILE A 26 8.30 4.50 -7.52
CA ILE A 26 8.05 5.95 -7.47
C ILE A 26 9.30 6.77 -7.90
N ARG A 27 10.51 6.24 -7.67
CA ARG A 27 11.77 6.90 -8.00
C ARG A 27 12.71 5.94 -8.73
N GLY A 28 13.58 6.51 -9.57
CA GLY A 28 14.70 5.80 -10.19
C GLY A 28 14.37 5.03 -11.47
N GLY A 29 13.17 5.17 -12.04
CA GLY A 29 12.82 4.62 -13.35
C GLY A 29 12.80 3.08 -13.43
N ASN A 30 12.90 2.40 -12.30
CA ASN A 30 12.93 0.93 -12.25
C ASN A 30 11.54 0.36 -11.88
N THR A 31 11.37 -0.95 -12.04
CA THR A 31 10.13 -1.68 -11.75
C THR A 31 10.38 -2.87 -10.83
N PHE A 32 9.33 -3.41 -10.24
CA PHE A 32 9.34 -4.71 -9.57
C PHE A 32 8.21 -5.58 -10.11
N LYS A 33 8.37 -6.91 -10.07
CA LYS A 33 7.33 -7.86 -10.49
C LYS A 33 6.33 -8.02 -9.34
N ALA A 34 5.05 -7.98 -9.68
CA ALA A 34 3.95 -8.29 -8.77
C ALA A 34 3.01 -9.32 -9.40
N GLU A 35 2.53 -10.27 -8.62
CA GLU A 35 1.66 -11.35 -9.08
C GLU A 35 0.51 -11.56 -8.10
N VAL A 36 -0.72 -11.55 -8.62
CA VAL A 36 -1.94 -11.75 -7.82
C VAL A 36 -2.10 -13.22 -7.49
N SER A 37 -2.47 -13.49 -6.25
CA SER A 37 -2.87 -14.80 -5.73
C SER A 37 -4.26 -14.74 -5.09
N ALA A 38 -4.76 -15.87 -4.58
CA ALA A 38 -6.04 -15.92 -3.88
C ALA A 38 -6.08 -14.98 -2.67
N ASP A 39 -5.01 -14.96 -1.86
CA ASP A 39 -4.97 -14.33 -0.53
C ASP A 39 -4.20 -13.00 -0.49
N GLY A 40 -3.57 -12.61 -1.60
CA GLY A 40 -2.78 -11.37 -1.65
C GLY A 40 -1.97 -11.24 -2.93
N ILE A 41 -0.84 -10.55 -2.83
CA ILE A 41 0.08 -10.27 -3.94
C ILE A 41 1.48 -10.72 -3.55
N PHE A 42 2.15 -11.46 -4.43
CA PHE A 42 3.57 -11.73 -4.33
C PHE A 42 4.37 -10.65 -5.06
N VAL A 43 5.46 -10.16 -4.44
CA VAL A 43 6.37 -9.19 -5.05
C VAL A 43 7.82 -9.66 -4.95
N ASP A 44 8.65 -9.35 -5.96
CA ASP A 44 10.05 -9.78 -6.00
C ASP A 44 11.04 -8.84 -5.25
N ASN A 45 10.55 -7.72 -4.72
CA ASN A 45 11.39 -6.70 -4.06
C ASN A 45 11.38 -6.75 -2.52
N LEU A 46 10.84 -7.83 -1.92
CA LEU A 46 10.82 -8.05 -0.46
C LEU A 46 11.68 -9.24 0.00
N GLY A 47 12.59 -9.73 -0.86
CA GLY A 47 13.52 -10.79 -0.51
C GLY A 47 12.80 -12.09 -0.10
N ASN A 48 13.09 -12.59 1.10
CA ASN A 48 12.55 -13.87 1.60
C ASN A 48 11.10 -13.79 2.14
N GLN A 49 10.49 -12.60 2.18
CA GLN A 49 9.09 -12.42 2.59
C GLN A 49 8.29 -11.69 1.50
N PRO A 50 8.12 -12.31 0.31
CA PRO A 50 7.53 -11.67 -0.88
C PRO A 50 6.03 -11.43 -0.79
N PHE A 51 5.34 -12.05 0.17
CA PHE A 51 3.88 -12.07 0.20
C PHE A 51 3.28 -10.88 0.95
N LEU A 52 2.38 -10.17 0.29
CA LEU A 52 1.56 -9.09 0.82
C LEU A 52 0.08 -9.54 0.86
N PRO A 53 -0.46 -9.93 2.04
CA PRO A 53 -1.86 -10.34 2.14
C PRO A 53 -2.82 -9.18 1.82
N TRP A 54 -4.04 -9.49 1.34
CA TRP A 54 -5.01 -8.46 0.94
C TRP A 54 -5.31 -7.42 2.03
N ASN A 55 -5.30 -7.85 3.29
CA ASN A 55 -5.54 -6.98 4.44
C ASN A 55 -4.50 -5.84 4.55
N VAL A 56 -3.29 -5.99 4.00
CA VAL A 56 -2.31 -4.91 3.90
C VAL A 56 -2.88 -3.71 3.15
N PHE A 57 -3.59 -3.93 2.04
CA PHE A 57 -4.14 -2.86 1.23
C PHE A 57 -5.40 -2.26 1.87
N THR A 58 -6.28 -3.07 2.44
CA THR A 58 -7.47 -2.55 3.12
C THR A 58 -7.09 -1.73 4.36
N GLU A 59 -6.11 -2.18 5.15
CA GLU A 59 -5.63 -1.42 6.31
C GLU A 59 -4.87 -0.15 5.91
N ALA A 60 -4.14 -0.15 4.79
CA ALA A 60 -3.54 1.07 4.24
C ALA A 60 -4.60 2.12 3.90
N ILE A 61 -5.70 1.74 3.26
CA ILE A 61 -6.80 2.66 2.95
C ILE A 61 -7.54 3.08 4.22
N SER A 62 -7.75 2.17 5.18
CA SER A 62 -8.37 2.45 6.47
C SER A 62 -7.64 3.58 7.19
N ILE A 63 -6.32 3.48 7.37
CA ILE A 63 -5.56 4.52 8.08
C ILE A 63 -5.52 5.85 7.31
N LEU A 64 -5.51 5.80 5.97
CA LEU A 64 -5.63 7.02 5.18
C LEU A 64 -6.96 7.72 5.43
N LYS A 65 -8.09 6.99 5.45
CA LYS A 65 -9.42 7.54 5.74
C LYS A 65 -9.49 8.12 7.16
N VAL A 66 -9.01 7.38 8.15
CA VAL A 66 -8.94 7.84 9.56
C VAL A 66 -8.17 9.16 9.69
N ASN A 67 -7.10 9.33 8.90
CA ASN A 67 -6.28 10.54 8.90
C ASN A 67 -6.77 11.64 7.94
N GLY A 68 -8.04 11.61 7.50
CA GLY A 68 -8.60 12.65 6.62
C GLY A 68 -8.12 12.55 5.16
N GLY A 69 -7.87 11.33 4.69
CA GLY A 69 -7.51 11.02 3.30
C GLY A 69 -6.01 11.03 2.99
N ARG A 70 -5.14 11.17 3.99
CA ARG A 70 -3.67 11.18 3.79
C ARG A 70 -2.92 10.67 5.01
N ALA A 71 -1.75 10.07 4.81
CA ALA A 71 -0.92 9.58 5.90
C ALA A 71 0.55 9.56 5.50
N LYS A 72 1.44 9.64 6.49
CA LYS A 72 2.87 9.36 6.29
C LYS A 72 3.05 7.92 5.80
N LYS A 73 4.00 7.70 4.91
CA LYS A 73 4.38 6.35 4.47
C LYS A 73 4.94 5.52 5.63
N GLY A 74 5.82 6.11 6.45
CA GLY A 74 6.58 5.41 7.49
C GLY A 74 7.99 5.05 7.02
N ASP A 75 8.88 4.81 7.98
CA ASP A 75 10.29 4.49 7.76
C ASP A 75 10.77 3.42 8.74
N ALA A 76 10.38 2.17 8.50
CA ALA A 76 10.83 1.01 9.27
C ALA A 76 12.32 0.70 9.16
N MET A 77 13.02 1.31 8.19
CA MET A 77 14.46 1.13 8.03
C MET A 77 15.24 1.86 9.13
N ASN A 78 14.73 3.00 9.60
CA ASN A 78 15.46 3.90 10.50
C ASN A 78 14.76 4.17 11.84
N SER A 79 13.66 3.47 12.15
CA SER A 79 12.87 3.71 13.35
C SER A 79 12.16 2.46 13.84
N LYS A 80 11.96 2.37 15.16
CA LYS A 80 11.05 1.40 15.78
C LYS A 80 9.60 1.86 15.63
N LEU A 81 8.68 0.90 15.67
CA LEU A 81 7.25 1.17 15.63
C LEU A 81 6.85 2.11 16.77
N GLY A 82 6.10 3.17 16.48
CA GLY A 82 5.66 4.18 17.44
C GLY A 82 6.58 5.41 17.55
N GLU A 83 7.78 5.36 16.98
CA GLU A 83 8.69 6.52 16.97
C GLU A 83 8.31 7.56 15.89
N LYS A 84 8.94 8.74 15.95
CA LYS A 84 8.63 9.90 15.10
C LYS A 84 8.64 9.60 13.59
N LYS A 85 9.51 8.69 13.14
CA LYS A 85 9.63 8.30 11.72
C LYS A 85 8.78 7.09 11.33
N LEU A 86 8.32 6.30 12.30
CA LEU A 86 7.38 5.19 12.10
C LEU A 86 6.22 5.25 13.11
N PRO A 87 5.41 6.33 13.11
CA PRO A 87 4.31 6.45 14.05
C PRO A 87 3.21 5.43 13.71
N LEU A 88 2.40 5.05 14.71
CA LEU A 88 1.28 4.10 14.53
C LEU A 88 0.23 4.60 13.51
N ASN A 89 0.12 5.91 13.32
CA ASN A 89 -0.77 6.51 12.32
C ASN A 89 -0.13 6.68 10.93
N SER A 90 1.09 6.18 10.70
CA SER A 90 1.65 6.04 9.35
C SER A 90 1.12 4.76 8.69
N VAL A 91 1.19 4.68 7.36
CA VAL A 91 0.76 3.50 6.59
C VAL A 91 1.55 2.26 7.03
N GLU A 92 2.87 2.33 7.04
CA GLU A 92 3.72 1.20 7.44
C GLU A 92 3.55 0.84 8.92
N GLY A 93 3.45 1.84 9.80
CA GLY A 93 3.27 1.60 11.23
C GLY A 93 1.93 0.94 11.55
N HIS A 94 0.84 1.44 10.96
CA HIS A 94 -0.50 0.87 11.12
C HIS A 94 -0.56 -0.57 10.61
N ILE A 95 0.01 -0.84 9.43
CA ILE A 95 0.07 -2.19 8.85
C ILE A 95 0.91 -3.12 9.73
N ALA A 96 2.06 -2.66 10.22
CA ALA A 96 2.90 -3.46 11.11
C ALA A 96 2.13 -3.90 12.37
N GLU A 97 1.35 -3.00 12.97
CA GLU A 97 0.53 -3.32 14.15
C GLU A 97 -0.67 -4.21 13.80
N LYS A 98 -1.51 -3.79 12.84
CA LYS A 98 -2.82 -4.42 12.58
C LYS A 98 -2.74 -5.71 11.78
N VAL A 99 -1.80 -5.81 10.84
CA VAL A 99 -1.68 -6.95 9.93
C VAL A 99 -0.64 -7.95 10.44
N TYR A 100 0.49 -7.45 10.91
CA TYR A 100 1.61 -8.30 11.31
C TYR A 100 1.77 -8.44 12.85
N GLY A 101 0.91 -7.78 13.64
CA GLY A 101 0.85 -7.99 15.09
C GLY A 101 2.01 -7.39 15.89
N TYR A 102 2.84 -6.53 15.28
CA TYR A 102 3.96 -5.89 15.97
C TYR A 102 3.47 -4.97 17.09
N LYS A 103 4.28 -4.87 18.15
CA LYS A 103 4.02 -4.01 19.30
C LYS A 103 4.84 -2.73 19.21
N ASN A 104 4.34 -1.67 19.84
CA ASN A 104 5.07 -0.40 19.99
C ASN A 104 6.49 -0.66 20.55
N GLY A 105 7.50 -0.03 19.96
CA GLY A 105 8.92 -0.22 20.27
C GLY A 105 9.61 -1.36 19.50
N ALA A 106 8.91 -2.14 18.67
CA ALA A 106 9.52 -3.21 17.89
C ALA A 106 10.21 -2.71 16.60
N TYR A 107 11.25 -3.43 16.16
CA TYR A 107 11.71 -3.37 14.77
C TYR A 107 10.79 -4.20 13.89
N VAL A 108 10.43 -3.65 12.72
CA VAL A 108 9.44 -4.26 11.82
C VAL A 108 10.02 -4.41 10.41
N PHE A 109 9.47 -5.33 9.62
CA PHE A 109 9.90 -5.49 8.24
C PHE A 109 9.50 -4.29 7.38
N ARG A 110 10.42 -3.84 6.53
CA ARG A 110 10.15 -2.77 5.55
C ARG A 110 9.25 -3.31 4.44
N ARG A 111 8.01 -2.81 4.37
CA ARG A 111 7.03 -3.23 3.36
C ARG A 111 6.38 -2.07 2.61
N ILE A 112 6.63 -0.83 3.03
CA ILE A 112 5.93 0.34 2.49
C ILE A 112 6.12 0.58 0.99
N THR A 113 7.28 0.26 0.43
CA THR A 113 7.59 0.53 -0.98
C THR A 113 6.63 -0.16 -1.95
N PRO A 114 6.53 -1.51 -1.99
CA PRO A 114 5.60 -2.17 -2.90
C PRO A 114 4.14 -1.82 -2.62
N ILE A 115 3.76 -1.65 -1.35
CA ILE A 115 2.39 -1.27 -0.96
C ILE A 115 2.00 0.07 -1.59
N ALA A 116 2.82 1.10 -1.37
CA ALA A 116 2.56 2.43 -1.93
C ALA A 116 2.57 2.42 -3.46
N CYS A 117 3.52 1.72 -4.08
CA CYS A 117 3.62 1.65 -5.54
C CYS A 117 2.40 0.95 -6.17
N ILE A 118 1.91 -0.15 -5.59
CA ILE A 118 0.70 -0.85 -6.05
C ILE A 118 -0.53 0.07 -5.96
N LEU A 119 -0.73 0.74 -4.82
CA LEU A 119 -1.88 1.65 -4.63
C LEU A 119 -1.85 2.85 -5.60
N ILE A 120 -0.66 3.37 -5.91
CA ILE A 120 -0.49 4.45 -6.89
C ILE A 120 -0.73 3.93 -8.31
N TRP A 121 -0.16 2.77 -8.66
CA TRP A 121 -0.29 2.16 -9.97
C TRP A 121 -1.73 1.75 -10.30
N ALA A 122 -2.51 1.36 -9.29
CA ALA A 122 -3.94 1.11 -9.36
C ALA A 122 -4.80 2.39 -9.29
N LYS A 123 -4.20 3.58 -9.28
CA LYS A 123 -4.86 4.90 -9.22
C LYS A 123 -5.71 5.16 -7.95
N ILE A 124 -5.58 4.31 -6.93
CA ILE A 124 -6.29 4.47 -5.64
C ILE A 124 -5.65 5.59 -4.81
N CYS A 125 -4.34 5.79 -4.95
CA CYS A 125 -3.61 6.81 -4.21
C CYS A 125 -2.71 7.66 -5.12
N GLN A 126 -2.38 8.84 -4.60
CA GLN A 126 -1.41 9.76 -5.19
C GLN A 126 -0.15 9.84 -4.32
N HIS A 127 0.99 10.04 -4.97
CA HIS A 127 2.25 10.24 -4.30
C HIS A 127 2.44 11.69 -3.84
N LYS A 128 2.85 11.89 -2.58
CA LYS A 128 3.63 13.06 -2.16
C LYS A 128 4.92 12.64 -1.45
N PRO A 129 5.95 13.50 -1.40
CA PRO A 129 7.15 13.22 -0.61
C PRO A 129 6.78 12.86 0.84
N GLY A 130 7.20 11.68 1.31
CA GLY A 130 6.90 11.18 2.66
C GLY A 130 5.47 10.69 2.92
N GLU A 131 4.52 10.90 2.00
CA GLU A 131 3.09 10.65 2.26
C GLU A 131 2.37 9.92 1.14
N LEU A 132 1.25 9.31 1.47
CA LEU A 132 0.29 8.74 0.54
C LEU A 132 -1.05 9.46 0.72
N ILE A 133 -1.75 9.74 -0.37
CA ILE A 133 -3.02 10.49 -0.37
C ILE A 133 -4.05 9.68 -1.15
N LEU A 134 -5.27 9.54 -0.65
CA LEU A 134 -6.36 8.94 -1.42
C LEU A 134 -6.66 9.79 -2.65
N SER A 135 -6.76 9.15 -3.80
CA SER A 135 -7.35 9.79 -4.97
C SER A 135 -8.81 10.10 -4.64
N GLY A 136 -9.26 11.34 -4.83
CA GLY A 136 -10.69 11.65 -4.74
C GLY A 136 -11.46 10.80 -5.74
N GLU A 137 -12.63 10.30 -5.35
CA GLU A 137 -13.51 9.57 -6.27
C GLU A 137 -13.73 10.42 -7.52
N SER A 138 -13.23 9.94 -8.67
CA SER A 138 -13.74 10.45 -9.94
C SER A 138 -15.20 10.06 -9.97
N LYS A 139 -16.09 11.04 -9.85
CA LYS A 139 -17.49 10.88 -10.23
C LYS A 139 -17.48 10.36 -11.67
N SER A 140 -17.78 9.08 -11.86
CA SER A 140 -18.15 8.55 -13.16
C SER A 140 -19.49 9.17 -13.54
N GLU A 141 -19.45 9.92 -14.66
CA GLU A 141 -20.53 10.27 -15.57
C GLU A 141 -21.63 11.28 -15.14
N LEU A 142 -21.73 12.36 -15.92
CA LEU A 142 -22.93 12.92 -16.57
C LEU A 142 -22.49 14.26 -17.22
N HIS A 143 -22.37 14.41 -18.54
CA HIS A 143 -23.46 14.37 -19.52
C HIS A 143 -22.95 14.10 -20.93
N LYS A 144 -23.77 13.36 -21.68
CA LYS A 144 -23.88 13.39 -23.14
C LYS A 144 -24.31 14.78 -23.62
#